data_AF-A0A358S6K6-F1
#
_entry.id   AF-A0A358S6K6-F1
#
_cell.length_a   1.000
_cell.length_b   1.000
_cell.length_c   1.000
_cell.angle_alpha   90.00
_cell.angle_beta   90.00
_cell.angle_gamma   90.00
#
_symmetry.space_group_name_H-M   'P 1'
#
loop_
_entity.id
_entity.type
_entity.pdbx_description
1 polymer ?
#
loop_
_entity_poly.entity_id
_entity_poly.type
_entity_poly.pdbx_seq_one_letter_code
_entity_poly.pdbx_strand_id
1 'polypeptide(L)'
;MKGTLVSIWLTTLTRLYGESQKNEILKAAGWNPQRIITPLEEIDDAEIKGIMENFAKKQGMKIEDLYRTLGVNNVQSFREWFPSYFETNSAMGFLMMMDTVHAQLTKMIAGAKPPRLIPEPIDEKNFLMVYKSTRGLHHYLMGLIEGVGNHFGEKISAEILEETKEGAVHVVKIHLSFEKTPKKVKKYPFSRVLSFGMIKSLPLKSAILPALVSAAAIFAVQGTQDLVLLAGIPVMVLISSAMGNHLLLKPMKDIKEEIEAIKVLDLSKELKVITADQFEGILGNLSQAKEHLKEEFTYYRGGMDDLYSFIGKFSKVAKNLGDVSELIASSVEEVAEGAQHQASETEASVSILAENIKILNEISTQELNGKKSLEDAVEQIEVSFKDLEKVSGKMNLVKENFSRVNETGKDLGTKVKDIISIVGTVESIAEQTNLLALNASIEAARAGEMGRGFSVVAEEIRKLAEDSKEAVSTINTNLNEFILGVNDMVSKVNDQYGELDAGTKTMENVTAESKTATKRIHAVSGSIAEISNKLSMETEKINQVFDNVHKLAAIAEENSASSQEMSANVTSFAGEISKLTENIDELEKVVLFLKNELKRYKL
;
A
#
# COMPACT_ATOMS: atom_id res chain seq x y z
N MET A 1 23.87 14.74 25.52
CA MET A 1 22.74 15.07 26.43
C MET A 1 21.96 13.81 26.80
N LYS A 2 21.61 13.60 28.08
CA LYS A 2 20.81 12.43 28.50
C LYS A 2 19.44 12.41 27.82
N GLY A 3 19.03 11.27 27.27
CA GLY A 3 17.78 11.11 26.54
C GLY A 3 16.53 11.43 27.35
N THR A 4 16.54 11.12 28.65
CA THR A 4 15.49 11.51 29.60
C THR A 4 15.27 13.04 29.61
N LEU A 5 16.36 13.83 29.60
CA LEU A 5 16.27 15.29 29.58
C LEU A 5 15.69 15.81 28.27
N VAL A 6 16.12 15.24 27.14
CA VAL A 6 15.59 15.59 25.81
C VAL A 6 14.10 15.28 25.72
N SER A 7 13.67 14.13 26.26
CA SER A 7 12.26 13.76 26.29
C SER A 7 11.42 14.79 27.05
N ILE A 8 11.89 15.23 28.23
CA ILE A 8 11.24 16.27 29.01
C ILE A 8 11.14 17.55 28.20
N TRP A 9 12.24 17.97 27.54
CA TRP A 9 12.25 19.16 26.70
C TRP A 9 11.19 19.07 25.59
N LEU A 10 11.12 17.94 24.87
CA LEU A 10 10.11 17.74 23.83
C LEU A 10 8.68 17.70 24.39
N THR A 11 8.48 17.13 25.58
CA THR A 11 7.18 17.14 26.27
C THR A 11 6.76 18.55 26.66
N THR A 12 7.68 19.36 27.21
CA THR A 12 7.41 20.76 27.57
C THR A 12 7.13 21.59 26.31
N LEU A 13 7.91 21.41 25.24
CA LEU A 13 7.66 22.07 23.96
C LEU A 13 6.32 21.68 23.33
N THR A 14 5.91 20.41 23.46
CA THR A 14 4.58 19.95 23.01
C THR A 14 3.47 20.70 23.75
N ARG A 15 3.65 20.94 25.05
CA ARG A 15 2.67 21.64 25.89
C ARG A 15 2.59 23.13 25.57
N LEU A 16 3.74 23.75 25.33
CA LEU A 16 3.83 25.19 25.02
C LEU A 16 3.39 25.52 23.59
N TYR A 17 3.69 24.65 22.62
CA TYR A 17 3.61 24.97 21.20
C TYR A 17 2.79 23.97 20.37
N GLY A 18 2.31 22.88 20.97
CA GLY A 18 1.48 21.87 20.31
C GLY A 18 2.25 20.75 19.62
N GLU A 19 1.59 19.60 19.49
CA GLU A 19 2.21 18.37 18.96
C GLU A 19 2.53 18.44 17.47
N SER A 20 1.66 19.08 16.67
CA SER A 20 1.85 19.25 15.23
C SER A 20 3.16 20.00 14.92
N GLN A 21 3.41 21.10 15.64
CA GLN A 21 4.60 21.92 15.46
C GLN A 21 5.88 21.19 15.87
N LYS A 22 5.84 20.42 16.97
CA LYS A 22 6.95 19.54 17.35
C LYS A 22 7.24 18.51 16.26
N ASN A 23 6.21 17.84 15.74
CA ASN A 23 6.38 16.80 14.72
C ASN A 23 6.97 17.35 13.42
N GLU A 24 6.56 18.56 13.00
CA GLU A 24 7.13 19.27 11.84
C GLU A 24 8.64 19.51 12.03
N ILE A 25 9.03 20.07 13.18
CA ILE A 25 10.43 20.42 13.47
C ILE A 25 11.31 19.17 13.64
N LEU A 26 10.80 18.12 14.29
CA LEU A 26 11.52 16.85 14.43
C LEU A 26 11.76 16.19 13.08
N LYS A 27 10.75 16.14 12.18
CA LYS A 27 10.92 15.61 10.82
C LYS A 27 11.95 16.41 10.03
N ALA A 28 11.92 17.75 10.13
CA ALA A 28 12.89 18.62 9.47
C ALA A 28 14.33 18.40 9.98
N ALA A 29 14.48 17.97 11.23
CA ALA A 29 15.77 17.58 11.82
C ALA A 29 16.15 16.11 11.55
N GLY A 30 15.41 15.38 10.70
CA GLY A 30 15.68 13.97 10.39
C GLY A 30 15.28 12.99 11.49
N TRP A 31 14.52 13.43 12.49
CA TRP A 31 14.04 12.60 13.58
C TRP A 31 12.65 12.02 13.28
N ASN A 32 12.47 10.75 13.62
CA ASN A 32 11.15 10.13 13.68
C ASN A 32 10.38 10.71 14.88
N PRO A 33 9.23 11.40 14.70
CA PRO A 33 8.46 11.97 15.80
C PRO A 33 7.93 10.94 16.81
N GLN A 34 7.86 9.67 16.41
CA GLN A 34 7.44 8.54 17.24
C GLN A 34 8.62 7.82 17.91
N ARG A 35 9.87 8.29 17.75
CA ARG A 35 11.06 7.72 18.40
C ARG A 35 10.87 7.72 19.92
N ILE A 36 11.00 6.54 20.53
CA ILE A 36 11.07 6.40 21.98
C ILE A 36 12.52 6.63 22.40
N ILE A 37 12.75 7.74 23.07
CA ILE A 37 14.05 8.03 23.68
C ILE A 37 14.15 7.27 25.01
N THR A 38 15.20 6.46 25.17
CA THR A 38 15.37 5.60 26.36
C THR A 38 16.12 6.33 27.49
N PRO A 39 15.96 5.91 28.77
CA PRO A 39 16.62 6.57 29.89
C PRO A 39 18.16 6.50 29.89
N LEU A 40 18.72 5.51 29.19
CA LEU A 40 20.16 5.27 29.07
C LEU A 40 20.77 5.89 27.81
N GLU A 41 19.93 6.36 26.89
CA GLU A 41 20.38 6.94 25.64
C GLU A 41 21.08 8.27 25.86
N GLU A 42 22.16 8.49 25.12
CA GLU A 42 22.82 9.79 25.01
C GLU A 42 22.64 10.34 23.60
N ILE A 43 22.16 11.58 23.53
CA ILE A 43 21.85 12.28 22.29
C ILE A 43 22.87 13.39 22.08
N ASP A 44 23.39 13.54 20.88
CA ASP A 44 24.40 14.56 20.57
C ASP A 44 23.89 15.98 20.91
N ASP A 45 24.73 16.76 21.58
CA ASP A 45 24.39 18.12 22.01
C ASP A 45 24.16 19.05 20.79
N ALA A 46 24.83 18.81 19.66
CA ALA A 46 24.66 19.57 18.42
C ALA A 46 23.30 19.31 17.75
N GLU A 47 22.83 18.06 17.75
CA GLU A 47 21.51 17.70 17.24
C GLU A 47 20.41 18.44 18.03
N ILE A 48 20.48 18.39 19.35
CA ILE A 48 19.50 19.05 20.22
C ILE A 48 19.56 20.57 20.05
N LYS A 49 20.76 21.14 19.94
CA LYS A 49 20.92 22.57 19.69
C LYS A 49 20.24 22.97 18.37
N GLY A 50 20.44 22.22 17.30
CA GLY A 50 19.77 22.47 16.02
C GLY A 50 18.24 22.39 16.11
N ILE A 51 17.71 21.42 16.87
CA ILE A 51 16.27 21.33 17.13
C ILE A 51 15.77 22.58 17.87
N MET A 52 16.46 23.02 18.94
CA MET A 52 16.07 24.19 19.71
C MET A 52 16.18 25.50 18.92
N GLU A 53 17.20 25.64 18.07
CA GLU A 53 17.34 26.77 17.14
C GLU A 53 16.17 26.84 16.15
N ASN A 54 15.71 25.70 15.64
CA ASN A 54 14.53 25.63 14.78
C ASN A 54 13.23 26.01 15.52
N PHE A 55 13.08 25.59 16.78
CA PHE A 55 11.96 26.03 17.62
C PHE A 55 11.99 27.55 17.87
N ALA A 56 13.14 28.10 18.25
CA ALA A 56 13.29 29.54 18.51
C ALA A 56 12.96 30.37 17.26
N LYS A 57 13.50 29.94 16.10
CA LYS A 57 13.26 30.58 14.80
C LYS A 57 11.79 30.55 14.41
N LYS A 58 11.10 29.42 14.60
CA LYS A 58 9.67 29.27 14.28
C LYS A 58 8.79 30.13 15.21
N GLN A 59 9.22 30.38 16.44
CA GLN A 59 8.52 31.22 17.42
C GLN A 59 8.90 32.71 17.37
N GLY A 60 9.85 33.10 16.50
CA GLY A 60 10.29 34.48 16.37
C GLY A 60 10.99 35.06 17.62
N MET A 61 11.59 34.20 18.44
CA MET A 61 12.28 34.60 19.68
C MET A 61 13.76 34.24 19.63
N LYS A 62 14.56 34.88 20.49
CA LYS A 62 15.97 34.51 20.64
C LYS A 62 16.08 33.14 21.30
N ILE A 63 17.16 32.41 21.01
CA ILE A 63 17.40 31.07 21.58
C ILE A 63 17.52 31.13 23.11
N GLU A 64 18.09 32.21 23.65
CA GLU A 64 18.23 32.45 25.08
C GLU A 64 16.87 32.61 25.78
N ASP A 65 15.94 33.34 25.14
CA ASP A 65 14.58 33.52 25.64
C ASP A 65 13.82 32.20 25.61
N LEU A 66 13.95 31.41 24.52
CA LEU A 66 13.39 30.06 24.46
C LEU A 66 13.93 29.19 25.59
N TYR A 67 15.25 29.19 25.83
CA TYR A 67 15.83 28.42 26.92
C TYR A 67 15.33 28.86 28.28
N ARG A 68 15.16 30.16 28.54
CA ARG A 68 14.60 30.65 29.80
C ARG A 68 13.14 30.22 29.97
N THR A 69 12.31 30.41 28.95
CA THR A 69 10.90 29.96 28.95
C THR A 69 10.78 28.45 29.13
N LEU A 70 11.62 27.68 28.43
CA LEU A 70 11.72 26.23 28.57
C LEU A 70 12.10 25.87 30.01
N GLY A 71 13.10 26.54 30.60
CA GLY A 71 13.51 26.35 32.00
C GLY A 71 12.37 26.52 32.99
N VAL A 72 11.63 27.64 32.90
CA VAL A 72 10.49 27.92 33.80
C VAL A 72 9.44 26.81 33.74
N ASN A 73 9.07 26.40 32.54
CA ASN A 73 8.00 25.41 32.33
C ASN A 73 8.48 23.96 32.52
N ASN A 74 9.77 23.70 32.35
CA ASN A 74 10.36 22.39 32.56
C ASN A 74 10.27 21.93 34.00
N VAL A 75 10.25 22.84 34.97
CA VAL A 75 10.11 22.48 36.39
C VAL A 75 8.82 21.68 36.61
N GLN A 76 7.72 22.04 35.93
CA GLN A 76 6.49 21.27 35.97
C GLN A 76 6.66 19.88 35.34
N SER A 77 7.31 19.79 34.18
CA SER A 77 7.55 18.49 33.52
C SER A 77 8.52 17.61 34.32
N PHE A 78 9.53 18.19 34.98
CA PHE A 78 10.39 17.49 35.92
C PHE A 78 9.62 17.00 37.14
N ARG A 79 8.65 17.75 37.66
CA ARG A 79 7.79 17.30 38.76
C ARG A 79 6.90 16.12 38.35
N GLU A 80 6.36 16.16 37.14
CA GLU A 80 5.53 15.08 36.63
C GLU A 80 6.36 13.80 36.41
N TRP A 81 7.59 13.93 35.91
CA TRP A 81 8.48 12.80 35.67
C TRP A 81 9.20 12.30 36.92
N PHE A 82 9.63 13.20 37.80
CA PHE A 82 10.38 12.90 39.01
C PHE A 82 9.76 13.53 40.24
N PRO A 83 8.49 13.20 40.57
CA PRO A 83 7.80 13.81 41.71
C PRO A 83 8.60 13.71 43.01
N SER A 84 9.39 12.64 43.17
CA SER A 84 10.16 12.39 44.38
C SER A 84 11.23 13.44 44.69
N TYR A 85 11.87 14.05 43.68
CA TYR A 85 12.86 15.11 43.92
C TYR A 85 12.21 16.42 44.40
N PHE A 86 10.89 16.59 44.20
CA PHE A 86 10.15 17.79 44.57
C PHE A 86 9.49 17.68 45.96
N GLU A 87 9.61 16.54 46.63
CA GLU A 87 9.07 16.34 47.99
C GLU A 87 9.89 17.05 49.10
N THR A 88 10.94 17.80 48.73
CA THR A 88 11.79 18.55 49.67
C THR A 88 11.06 19.71 50.36
N ASN A 89 11.45 20.04 51.61
CA ASN A 89 10.75 21.06 52.42
C ASN A 89 11.01 22.54 52.04
N SER A 90 11.92 22.85 51.11
CA SER A 90 12.23 24.25 50.72
C SER A 90 12.90 24.36 49.35
N ALA A 91 12.73 25.51 48.69
CA ALA A 91 13.41 25.80 47.42
C ALA A 91 14.94 25.82 47.57
N MET A 92 15.47 26.35 48.68
CA MET A 92 16.90 26.35 48.98
C MET A 92 17.45 24.91 49.06
N GLY A 93 16.77 24.04 49.81
CA GLY A 93 17.17 22.63 49.94
C GLY A 93 17.12 21.89 48.60
N PHE A 94 16.10 22.13 47.79
CA PHE A 94 16.01 21.57 46.44
C PHE A 94 17.22 21.98 45.58
N LEU A 95 17.52 23.29 45.51
CA LEU A 95 18.61 23.81 44.67
C LEU A 95 20.00 23.38 45.15
N MET A 96 20.22 23.26 46.46
CA MET A 96 21.48 22.78 47.01
C MET A 96 21.79 21.32 46.64
N MET A 97 20.75 20.51 46.45
CA MET A 97 20.89 19.09 46.09
C MET A 97 21.18 18.88 44.59
N MET A 98 20.99 19.92 43.75
CA MET A 98 21.00 19.75 42.30
C MET A 98 22.37 19.32 41.74
N ASP A 99 23.50 19.73 42.33
CA ASP A 99 24.84 19.24 41.89
C ASP A 99 24.96 17.72 42.08
N THR A 100 24.58 17.24 43.27
CA THR A 100 24.59 15.81 43.62
C THR A 100 23.65 15.02 42.71
N VAL A 101 22.41 15.49 42.51
CA VAL A 101 21.44 14.84 41.63
C VAL A 101 21.97 14.73 40.20
N HIS A 102 22.55 15.80 39.64
CA HIS A 102 23.09 15.77 38.29
C HIS A 102 24.31 14.83 38.18
N ALA A 103 25.18 14.81 39.18
CA ALA A 103 26.31 13.89 39.23
C ALA A 103 25.87 12.42 39.32
N GLN A 104 24.87 12.12 40.16
CA GLN A 104 24.35 10.77 40.34
C GLN A 104 23.57 10.27 39.10
N LEU A 105 22.70 11.11 38.53
CA LEU A 105 21.90 10.75 37.34
C LEU A 105 22.72 10.49 36.09
N THR A 106 23.97 10.94 36.06
CA THR A 106 24.92 10.75 34.95
C THR A 106 26.03 9.75 35.27
N LYS A 107 26.11 9.24 36.51
CA LYS A 107 27.14 8.28 36.94
C LYS A 107 27.17 6.98 36.12
N MET A 108 26.01 6.54 35.62
CA MET A 108 25.89 5.34 34.80
C MET A 108 26.19 5.58 33.30
N ILE A 109 26.35 6.83 32.87
CA ILE A 109 26.56 7.19 31.47
C ILE A 109 28.05 7.44 31.24
N ALA A 110 28.73 6.52 30.56
CA ALA A 110 30.16 6.60 30.31
C ALA A 110 30.51 7.86 29.49
N GLY A 111 31.37 8.73 30.03
CA GLY A 111 31.78 9.97 29.36
C GLY A 111 30.84 11.17 29.55
N ALA A 112 29.75 11.02 30.31
CA ALA A 112 28.81 12.10 30.56
C ALA A 112 29.47 13.27 31.31
N LYS A 113 29.21 14.49 30.81
CA LYS A 113 29.66 15.75 31.40
C LYS A 113 28.44 16.54 31.90
N PRO A 114 27.88 16.22 33.07
CA PRO A 114 26.76 16.99 33.64
C PRO A 114 27.21 18.44 33.91
N PRO A 115 26.29 19.42 33.88
CA PRO A 115 26.58 20.73 34.45
C PRO A 115 26.86 20.55 35.95
N ARG A 116 27.86 21.27 36.46
CA ARG A 116 28.10 21.41 37.90
C ARG A 116 27.32 22.59 38.42
N LEU A 117 26.65 22.43 39.55
CA LEU A 117 25.77 23.40 40.20
C LEU A 117 26.19 23.58 41.66
N ILE A 118 27.48 23.86 41.88
CA ILE A 118 28.13 23.74 43.18
C ILE A 118 27.55 24.81 44.13
N PRO A 119 26.91 24.43 45.25
CA PRO A 119 26.42 25.38 46.22
C PRO A 119 27.54 25.78 47.19
N GLU A 120 27.76 27.08 47.36
CA GLU A 120 28.65 27.67 48.37
C GLU A 120 27.81 28.48 49.37
N PRO A 121 27.48 27.91 50.55
CA PRO A 121 26.66 28.59 51.55
C PRO A 121 27.31 29.89 52.04
N ILE A 122 26.56 30.99 52.03
CA ILE A 122 26.99 32.28 52.59
C ILE A 122 26.45 32.40 54.02
N ASP A 123 25.14 32.24 54.18
CA ASP A 123 24.45 32.28 55.46
C ASP A 123 23.20 31.37 55.47
N GLU A 124 22.31 31.56 56.45
CA GLU A 124 21.11 30.73 56.64
C GLU A 124 20.06 30.86 55.52
N LYS A 125 20.11 31.93 54.72
CA LYS A 125 19.15 32.26 53.65
C LYS A 125 19.80 32.58 52.31
N ASN A 126 21.12 32.62 52.24
CA ASN A 126 21.86 32.98 51.04
C ASN A 126 22.92 31.93 50.71
N PHE A 127 23.04 31.58 49.44
CA PHE A 127 24.20 30.84 48.94
C PHE A 127 24.58 31.28 47.54
N LEU A 128 25.85 31.04 47.19
CA LEU A 128 26.37 31.27 45.85
C LEU A 128 26.31 29.95 45.07
N MET A 129 25.59 29.92 43.96
CA MET A 129 25.59 28.79 43.04
C MET A 129 26.65 29.01 41.96
N VAL A 130 27.66 28.14 41.94
CA VAL A 130 28.70 28.15 40.90
C VAL A 130 28.30 27.16 39.81
N TYR A 131 27.75 27.68 38.71
CA TYR A 131 27.45 26.91 37.51
C TYR A 131 28.73 26.70 36.69
N LYS A 132 29.08 25.45 36.38
CA LYS A 132 30.16 25.12 35.43
C LYS A 132 29.68 24.16 34.37
N SER A 133 29.78 24.52 33.09
CA SER A 133 29.36 23.66 31.99
C SER A 133 30.03 24.05 30.66
N THR A 134 30.33 23.07 29.82
CA THR A 134 30.78 23.31 28.45
C THR A 134 29.66 23.78 27.51
N ARG A 135 28.39 23.66 27.94
CA ARG A 135 27.20 23.92 27.10
C ARG A 135 26.72 25.38 27.13
N GLY A 136 27.13 26.18 28.12
CA GLY A 136 26.72 27.59 28.24
C GLY A 136 25.22 27.85 28.49
N LEU A 137 24.46 26.86 28.97
CA LEU A 137 23.00 26.93 29.15
C LEU A 137 22.57 27.66 30.45
N HIS A 138 23.22 28.77 30.79
CA HIS A 138 22.93 29.50 32.02
C HIS A 138 21.56 30.22 31.97
N HIS A 139 21.08 30.65 30.80
CA HIS A 139 19.71 31.18 30.65
C HIS A 139 18.62 30.14 30.96
N TYR A 140 18.86 28.87 30.58
CA TYR A 140 17.99 27.75 30.97
C TYR A 140 18.00 27.55 32.48
N LEU A 141 19.19 27.60 33.11
CA LEU A 141 19.34 27.52 34.57
C LEU A 141 18.59 28.64 35.30
N MET A 142 18.66 29.89 34.82
CA MET A 142 17.91 31.01 35.40
C MET A 142 16.40 30.78 35.30
N GLY A 143 15.92 30.25 34.16
CA GLY A 143 14.53 29.84 34.01
C GLY A 143 14.12 28.73 34.99
N LEU A 144 14.99 27.73 35.19
CA LEU A 144 14.74 26.67 36.18
C LEU A 144 14.65 27.22 37.61
N ILE A 145 15.54 28.13 38.00
CA ILE A 145 15.51 28.76 39.34
C ILE A 145 14.20 29.50 39.55
N GLU A 146 13.75 30.26 38.56
CA GLU A 146 12.46 30.97 38.58
C GLU A 146 11.28 29.98 38.68
N GLY A 147 11.30 28.90 37.88
CA GLY A 147 10.29 27.84 37.95
C GLY A 147 10.25 27.12 39.30
N VAL A 148 11.41 26.93 39.95
CA VAL A 148 11.51 26.35 41.31
C VAL A 148 10.86 27.28 42.33
N GLY A 149 11.09 28.59 42.24
CA GLY A 149 10.40 29.57 43.10
C GLY A 149 8.88 29.51 42.95
N ASN A 150 8.40 29.44 41.70
CA ASN A 150 6.97 29.27 41.40
C ASN A 150 6.40 27.98 41.98
N HIS A 151 7.15 26.87 41.91
CA HIS A 151 6.72 25.58 42.43
C HIS A 151 6.57 25.57 43.96
N PHE A 152 7.56 26.09 44.69
CA PHE A 152 7.57 26.10 46.15
C PHE A 152 6.77 27.27 46.76
N GLY A 153 6.19 28.14 45.93
CA GLY A 153 5.47 29.34 46.37
C GLY A 153 6.37 30.27 47.20
N GLU A 154 7.62 30.42 46.77
CA GLU A 154 8.64 31.21 47.46
C GLU A 154 9.36 32.09 46.43
N LYS A 155 9.55 33.37 46.78
CA LYS A 155 10.31 34.28 45.91
C LYS A 155 11.80 34.02 46.09
N ILE A 156 12.47 33.62 45.01
CA ILE A 156 13.92 33.46 44.96
C ILE A 156 14.50 34.67 44.24
N SER A 157 15.37 35.42 44.91
CA SER A 157 16.17 36.46 44.24
C SER A 157 17.41 35.80 43.65
N ALA A 158 17.60 35.93 42.34
CA ALA A 158 18.74 35.35 41.63
C ALA A 158 19.46 36.45 40.82
N GLU A 159 20.70 36.77 41.22
CA GLU A 159 21.54 37.78 40.58
C GLU A 159 22.83 37.15 40.09
N ILE A 160 23.19 37.38 38.82
CA ILE A 160 24.47 36.93 38.26
C ILE A 160 25.54 37.93 38.70
N LEU A 161 26.49 37.47 39.52
CA LEU A 161 27.59 38.30 40.01
C LEU A 161 28.79 38.31 39.08
N GLU A 162 29.06 37.16 38.45
CA GLU A 162 30.21 36.97 37.59
C GLU A 162 29.88 35.95 36.50
N GLU A 163 30.20 36.30 35.26
CA GLU A 163 30.14 35.39 34.11
C GLU A 163 31.50 35.39 33.43
N THR A 164 32.18 34.25 33.48
CA THR A 164 33.51 34.06 32.90
C THR A 164 33.58 32.76 32.12
N LYS A 165 34.63 32.64 31.30
CA LYS A 165 34.90 31.43 30.51
C LYS A 165 36.30 30.94 30.81
N GLU A 166 36.40 29.80 31.48
CA GLU A 166 37.66 29.11 31.80
C GLU A 166 37.92 28.06 30.71
N GLY A 167 38.66 28.46 29.66
CA GLY A 167 38.89 27.61 28.49
C GLY A 167 37.61 27.31 27.71
N ALA A 168 37.18 26.04 27.67
CA ALA A 168 35.92 25.62 27.04
C ALA A 168 34.72 25.60 28.02
N VAL A 169 34.94 25.89 29.30
CA VAL A 169 33.91 25.81 30.35
C VAL A 169 33.38 27.20 30.66
N HIS A 170 32.06 27.35 30.57
CA HIS A 170 31.36 28.54 31.06
C HIS A 170 31.22 28.44 32.58
N VAL A 171 31.63 29.48 33.29
CA VAL A 171 31.55 29.58 34.75
C VAL A 171 30.67 30.79 35.09
N VAL A 172 29.54 30.55 35.75
CA VAL A 172 28.60 31.60 36.15
C VAL A 172 28.38 31.50 37.66
N LYS A 173 28.61 32.60 38.37
CA LYS A 173 28.36 32.71 39.81
C LYS A 173 27.06 33.45 40.04
N ILE A 174 26.09 32.76 40.61
CA ILE A 174 24.73 33.27 40.84
C ILE A 174 24.51 33.40 42.33
N HIS A 175 24.25 34.62 42.80
CA HIS A 175 23.82 34.87 44.17
C HIS A 175 22.34 34.55 44.31
N LEU A 176 22.00 33.65 45.24
CA LEU A 176 20.64 33.22 45.51
C LEU A 176 20.22 33.60 46.93
N SER A 177 19.12 34.33 47.05
CA SER A 177 18.50 34.69 48.34
C SER A 177 17.11 34.10 48.47
N PHE A 178 16.84 33.50 49.63
CA PHE A 178 15.61 32.76 49.96
C PHE A 178 14.85 33.41 51.12
N GLU A 179 13.53 33.22 51.17
CA GLU A 179 12.69 33.70 52.28
C GLU A 179 12.74 32.73 53.48
N LYS A 180 12.81 31.43 53.18
CA LYS A 180 12.79 30.30 54.14
C LYS A 180 14.19 29.69 54.30
N THR A 181 14.48 29.16 55.49
CA THR A 181 15.73 28.42 55.77
C THR A 181 15.45 26.95 56.08
N PRO A 182 16.22 26.00 55.51
CA PRO A 182 16.06 24.57 55.79
C PRO A 182 16.73 24.12 57.10
N LYS A 183 17.65 24.92 57.67
CA LYS A 183 18.50 24.49 58.80
C LYS A 183 18.01 25.06 60.12
N LYS A 184 17.87 24.19 61.13
CA LYS A 184 17.59 24.62 62.50
C LYS A 184 18.90 24.70 63.28
N VAL A 185 19.32 25.91 63.65
CA VAL A 185 20.54 26.11 64.44
C VAL A 185 20.21 26.18 65.93
N LYS A 186 20.81 25.31 66.74
CA LYS A 186 20.64 25.29 68.21
C LYS A 186 21.98 25.57 68.89
N LYS A 187 22.03 26.67 69.64
CA LYS A 187 23.25 27.13 70.32
C LYS A 187 23.18 26.78 71.81
N TYR A 188 24.27 26.24 72.36
CA TYR A 188 24.41 25.96 73.79
C TYR A 188 25.40 26.94 74.44
N PRO A 189 24.93 28.12 74.90
CA PRO A 189 25.81 29.18 75.37
C PRO A 189 26.62 28.76 76.60
N PHE A 190 26.04 27.95 77.50
CA PHE A 190 26.74 27.48 78.70
C PHE A 190 27.99 26.64 78.36
N SER A 191 27.87 25.63 77.49
CA SER A 191 29.01 24.84 77.06
C SER A 191 30.02 25.67 76.24
N ARG A 192 29.53 26.61 75.43
CA ARG A 192 30.37 27.50 74.64
C ARG A 192 31.22 28.42 75.52
N VAL A 193 30.65 29.03 76.55
CA VAL A 193 31.37 29.91 77.48
C VAL A 193 32.47 29.13 78.22
N LEU A 194 32.16 27.93 78.70
CA LEU A 194 33.13 27.06 79.40
C LEU A 194 34.27 26.56 78.51
N SER A 195 34.19 26.76 77.19
CA SER A 195 35.30 26.40 76.30
C SER A 195 36.48 27.39 76.37
N PHE A 196 36.28 28.64 76.80
CA PHE A 196 37.30 29.70 76.73
C PHE A 196 38.06 29.77 75.37
N GLY A 197 37.41 29.32 74.28
CA GLY A 197 38.00 29.23 72.95
C GLY A 197 38.98 28.07 72.72
N MET A 198 39.48 27.38 73.74
CA MET A 198 40.52 26.34 73.62
C MET A 198 40.13 24.97 74.21
N ILE A 199 39.25 24.94 75.21
CA ILE A 199 38.87 23.74 75.94
C ILE A 199 37.69 23.04 75.26
N LYS A 200 37.97 21.95 74.55
CA LYS A 200 36.94 21.09 73.92
C LYS A 200 36.64 19.80 74.69
N SER A 201 37.50 19.45 75.65
CA SER A 201 37.39 18.22 76.47
C SER A 201 36.23 18.32 77.45
N LEU A 202 35.26 17.41 77.37
CA LEU A 202 34.10 17.39 78.25
C LEU A 202 34.48 17.21 79.73
N PRO A 203 35.40 16.27 80.10
CA PRO A 203 35.89 16.15 81.47
C PRO A 203 36.50 17.45 82.01
N LEU A 204 37.25 18.18 81.17
CA LEU A 204 37.85 19.44 81.58
C LEU A 204 36.79 20.52 81.77
N LYS A 205 35.81 20.63 80.86
CA LYS A 205 34.66 21.55 81.01
C LYS A 205 33.85 21.27 82.27
N SER A 206 33.64 20.00 82.62
CA SER A 206 32.94 19.62 83.84
C SER A 206 33.66 20.03 85.13
N ALA A 207 34.99 20.16 85.09
CA ALA A 207 35.79 20.55 86.24
C ALA A 207 35.86 22.07 86.46
N ILE A 208 35.62 22.89 85.43
CA ILE A 208 35.78 24.35 85.48
C ILE A 208 34.82 24.99 86.49
N LEU A 209 33.52 24.68 86.42
CA LEU A 209 32.54 25.30 87.32
C LEU A 209 32.77 24.92 88.80
N PRO A 210 32.97 23.63 89.16
CA PRO A 210 33.38 23.25 90.51
C PRO A 210 34.68 23.90 90.96
N ALA A 211 35.68 24.03 90.08
CA ALA A 211 36.95 24.67 90.41
C ALA A 211 36.79 26.18 90.70
N LEU A 212 35.99 26.89 89.90
CA LEU A 212 35.69 28.31 90.13
C LEU A 212 34.89 28.52 91.42
N VAL A 213 33.89 27.68 91.69
CA VAL A 213 33.09 27.74 92.92
C VAL A 213 33.93 27.37 94.14
N SER A 214 34.80 26.37 94.03
CA SER A 214 35.74 25.99 95.10
C SER A 214 36.74 27.11 95.39
N ALA A 215 37.33 27.74 94.35
CA ALA A 215 38.24 28.86 94.52
C ALA A 215 37.53 30.08 95.16
N ALA A 216 36.32 30.41 94.71
CA ALA A 216 35.51 31.49 95.28
C ALA A 216 35.12 31.21 96.74
N ALA A 217 34.77 29.97 97.06
CA ALA A 217 34.43 29.55 98.43
C ALA A 217 35.65 29.56 99.36
N ILE A 218 36.82 29.10 98.90
CA ILE A 218 38.08 29.18 99.65
C ILE A 218 38.44 30.64 99.95
N PHE A 219 38.31 31.52 98.95
CA PHE A 219 38.57 32.95 99.12
C PHE A 219 37.58 33.60 100.10
N ALA A 220 36.28 33.28 100.00
CA ALA A 220 35.25 33.84 100.87
C ALA A 220 35.37 33.40 102.34
N VAL A 221 35.96 32.22 102.59
CA VAL A 221 36.14 31.66 103.93
C VAL A 221 37.59 31.83 104.43
N GLN A 222 38.42 32.58 103.71
CA GLN A 222 39.79 32.86 104.12
C GLN A 222 39.81 33.68 105.42
N GLY A 223 40.32 33.08 106.50
CA GLY A 223 40.43 33.72 107.82
C GLY A 223 39.30 33.42 108.81
N THR A 224 38.31 32.59 108.46
CA THR A 224 37.27 32.14 109.41
C THR A 224 37.65 30.82 110.10
N GLN A 225 37.17 30.61 111.34
CA GLN A 225 37.28 29.34 112.08
C GLN A 225 35.93 28.63 112.24
N ASP A 226 34.89 29.10 111.53
CA ASP A 226 33.54 28.55 111.65
C ASP A 226 33.44 27.20 110.91
N LEU A 227 33.38 26.12 111.70
CA LEU A 227 33.26 24.74 111.23
C LEU A 227 32.02 24.52 110.35
N VAL A 228 30.93 25.26 110.55
CA VAL A 228 29.69 25.11 109.77
C VAL A 228 29.88 25.69 108.37
N LEU A 229 30.49 26.87 108.26
CA LEU A 229 30.81 27.49 106.98
C LEU A 229 31.83 26.66 106.18
N LEU A 230 32.85 26.12 106.86
CA LEU A 230 33.85 25.24 106.24
C LEU A 230 33.24 23.91 105.76
N ALA A 231 32.32 23.32 106.53
CA ALA A 231 31.59 22.11 106.14
C ALA A 231 30.60 22.33 104.98
N GLY A 232 30.18 23.58 104.73
CA GLY A 232 29.32 23.93 103.59
C GLY A 232 30.01 23.94 102.23
N ILE A 233 31.34 24.10 102.18
CA ILE A 233 32.11 24.21 100.92
C ILE A 233 31.99 22.93 100.07
N PRO A 234 32.19 21.69 100.59
CA PRO A 234 32.01 20.47 99.82
C PRO A 234 30.59 20.33 99.25
N VAL A 235 29.58 20.76 99.99
CA VAL A 235 28.17 20.71 99.56
C VAL A 235 27.94 21.68 98.39
N MET A 236 28.45 22.91 98.46
CA MET A 236 28.37 23.87 97.35
C MET A 236 29.12 23.40 96.10
N VAL A 237 30.31 22.80 96.28
CA VAL A 237 31.08 22.22 95.16
C VAL A 237 30.33 21.03 94.54
N LEU A 238 29.67 20.20 95.34
CA LEU A 238 28.85 19.08 94.84
C LEU A 238 27.63 19.58 94.06
N ILE A 239 26.90 20.57 94.58
CA ILE A 239 25.74 21.17 93.89
C ILE A 239 26.17 21.82 92.57
N SER A 240 27.26 22.59 92.58
CA SER A 240 27.78 23.23 91.36
C SER A 240 28.27 22.21 90.33
N SER A 241 28.88 21.11 90.76
CA SER A 241 29.25 19.97 89.91
C SER A 241 28.03 19.29 89.29
N ALA A 242 27.01 18.96 90.07
CA ALA A 242 25.77 18.37 89.58
C ALA A 242 25.04 19.29 88.59
N MET A 243 24.93 20.59 88.91
CA MET A 243 24.29 21.58 88.05
C MET A 243 25.07 21.82 86.76
N GLY A 244 26.41 21.95 86.84
CA GLY A 244 27.29 22.12 85.69
C GLY A 244 27.22 20.94 84.73
N ASN A 245 27.28 19.71 85.25
CA ASN A 245 27.14 18.50 84.46
C ASN A 245 25.75 18.37 83.83
N HIS A 246 24.68 18.68 84.57
CA HIS A 246 23.33 18.65 84.03
C HIS A 246 23.18 19.62 82.83
N LEU A 247 23.77 20.82 82.91
CA LEU A 247 23.75 21.80 81.83
C LEU A 247 24.66 21.41 80.64
N LEU A 248 25.84 20.84 80.90
CA LEU A 248 26.76 20.34 79.86
C LEU A 248 26.22 19.13 79.10
N LEU A 249 25.43 18.28 79.75
CA LEU A 249 24.85 17.07 79.15
C LEU A 249 23.52 17.32 78.42
N LYS A 250 22.98 18.55 78.42
CA LYS A 250 21.74 18.88 77.68
C LYS A 250 21.77 18.50 76.18
N PRO A 251 22.88 18.66 75.43
CA PRO A 251 22.97 18.23 74.03
C PRO A 251 22.78 16.71 73.82
N MET A 252 22.91 15.88 74.86
CA MET A 252 22.60 14.44 74.77
C MET A 252 21.14 14.19 74.39
N LYS A 253 20.23 15.08 74.78
CA LYS A 253 18.83 15.02 74.38
C LYS A 253 18.68 15.16 72.85
N ASP A 254 19.46 16.05 72.23
CA ASP A 254 19.44 16.26 70.78
C ASP A 254 19.98 15.03 70.05
N ILE A 255 21.05 14.41 70.55
CA ILE A 255 21.56 13.15 69.98
C ILE A 255 20.47 12.06 70.01
N LYS A 256 19.77 11.92 71.13
CA LYS A 256 18.67 10.96 71.25
C LYS A 256 17.51 11.29 70.30
N GLU A 257 17.13 12.56 70.20
CA GLU A 257 16.08 13.01 69.28
C GLU A 257 16.44 12.74 67.81
N GLU A 258 17.69 12.97 67.41
CA GLU A 258 18.18 12.69 66.05
C GLU A 258 18.24 11.19 65.74
N ILE A 259 18.66 10.35 66.70
CA ILE A 259 18.63 8.89 66.53
C ILE A 259 17.19 8.36 66.41
N GLU A 260 16.27 8.86 67.24
CA GLU A 260 14.85 8.49 67.13
C GLU A 260 14.25 8.96 65.80
N ALA A 261 14.66 10.12 65.27
CA ALA A 261 14.26 10.58 63.94
C ALA A 261 14.70 9.59 62.85
N ILE A 262 15.96 9.14 62.87
CA ILE A 262 16.46 8.13 61.92
C ILE A 262 15.69 6.80 62.06
N LYS A 263 15.38 6.38 63.29
CA LYS A 263 14.62 5.14 63.55
C LYS A 263 13.20 5.17 62.98
N VAL A 264 12.56 6.34 62.92
CA VAL A 264 11.26 6.52 62.24
C VAL A 264 11.41 6.94 60.77
N LEU A 265 12.61 6.80 60.21
CA LEU A 265 12.97 7.14 58.83
C LEU A 265 12.78 8.63 58.47
N ASP A 266 12.82 9.54 59.46
CA ASP A 266 12.78 10.99 59.25
C ASP A 266 14.20 11.54 59.09
N LEU A 267 14.63 11.66 57.83
CA LEU A 267 15.90 12.24 57.42
C LEU A 267 15.80 13.75 57.10
N SER A 268 14.58 14.31 57.16
CA SER A 268 14.25 15.62 56.57
C SER A 268 14.73 16.85 57.37
N LYS A 269 14.96 16.69 58.67
CA LYS A 269 15.32 17.80 59.57
C LYS A 269 16.83 17.92 59.66
N GLU A 270 17.43 19.07 59.39
CA GLU A 270 18.87 19.29 59.63
C GLU A 270 19.08 20.12 60.90
N LEU A 271 19.68 19.51 61.93
CA LEU A 271 19.98 20.17 63.20
C LEU A 271 21.47 20.49 63.30
N LYS A 272 21.80 21.79 63.26
CA LYS A 272 23.17 22.25 63.51
C LYS A 272 23.30 22.67 64.97
N VAL A 273 24.01 21.87 65.75
CA VAL A 273 24.27 22.14 67.17
C VAL A 273 25.64 22.77 67.35
N ILE A 274 25.72 23.85 68.13
CA ILE A 274 26.97 24.55 68.45
C ILE A 274 27.21 24.48 69.97
N THR A 275 28.20 23.70 70.39
CA THR A 275 28.58 23.47 71.80
C THR A 275 30.08 23.73 72.06
N ALA A 276 30.91 23.79 71.01
CA ALA A 276 32.37 23.88 71.10
C ALA A 276 33.00 22.76 71.97
N ASP A 277 32.48 21.54 71.88
CA ASP A 277 32.98 20.33 72.54
C ASP A 277 32.78 19.08 71.66
N GLN A 278 33.00 17.89 72.24
CA GLN A 278 32.82 16.60 71.57
C GLN A 278 31.39 16.36 71.05
N PHE A 279 30.35 16.94 71.66
CA PHE A 279 28.97 16.77 71.18
C PHE A 279 28.75 17.43 69.82
N GLU A 280 29.43 18.55 69.54
CA GLU A 280 29.40 19.20 68.22
C GLU A 280 29.93 18.27 67.13
N GLY A 281 31.01 17.53 67.42
CA GLY A 281 31.58 16.54 66.50
C GLY A 281 30.65 15.34 66.28
N ILE A 282 30.06 14.80 67.36
CA ILE A 282 29.15 13.64 67.27
C ILE A 282 27.89 14.01 66.46
N LEU A 283 27.25 15.13 66.79
CA LEU A 283 26.07 15.61 66.07
C LEU A 283 26.41 16.01 64.62
N GLY A 284 27.61 16.55 64.38
CA GLY A 284 28.12 16.80 63.04
C GLY A 284 28.25 15.54 62.19
N ASN A 285 28.84 14.47 62.75
CA ASN A 285 28.96 13.18 62.07
C ASN A 285 27.59 12.53 61.83
N LEU A 286 26.67 12.61 62.81
CA LEU A 286 25.31 12.11 62.68
C LEU A 286 24.54 12.85 61.59
N SER A 287 24.70 14.18 61.51
CA SER A 287 24.13 15.00 60.45
C SER A 287 24.68 14.64 59.08
N GLN A 288 26.00 14.40 58.96
CA GLN A 288 26.60 13.96 57.69
C GLN A 288 26.09 12.58 57.26
N ALA A 289 25.99 11.62 58.19
CA ALA A 289 25.45 10.30 57.89
C ALA A 289 23.99 10.36 57.41
N LYS A 290 23.17 11.19 58.06
CA LYS A 290 21.78 11.43 57.64
C LYS A 290 21.69 12.08 56.25
N GLU A 291 22.58 13.04 55.96
CA GLU A 291 22.64 13.68 54.65
C GLU A 291 22.99 12.67 53.55
N HIS A 292 24.01 11.82 53.75
CA HIS A 292 24.34 10.78 52.78
C HIS A 292 23.20 9.75 52.57
N LEU A 293 22.53 9.33 53.65
CA LEU A 293 21.35 8.46 53.52
C LEU A 293 20.23 9.16 52.73
N LYS A 294 19.99 10.44 53.02
CA LYS A 294 19.02 11.24 52.30
C LYS A 294 19.35 11.34 50.81
N GLU A 295 20.60 11.62 50.46
CA GLU A 295 21.07 11.66 49.07
C GLU A 295 20.84 10.32 48.35
N GLU A 296 21.21 9.20 48.95
CA GLU A 296 21.04 7.86 48.37
C GLU A 296 19.56 7.48 48.18
N PHE A 297 18.70 7.71 49.19
CA PHE A 297 17.27 7.41 49.06
C PHE A 297 16.56 8.36 48.08
N THR A 298 17.00 9.61 47.98
CA THR A 298 16.51 10.55 46.97
C THR A 298 16.83 10.04 45.56
N TYR A 299 18.06 9.55 45.37
CA TYR A 299 18.49 8.94 44.11
C TYR A 299 17.67 7.70 43.75
N TYR A 300 17.47 6.76 44.68
CA TYR A 300 16.68 5.56 44.42
C TYR A 300 15.23 5.88 44.06
N ARG A 301 14.63 6.88 44.70
CA ARG A 301 13.28 7.33 44.34
C ARG A 301 13.21 7.88 42.92
N GLY A 302 14.16 8.72 42.53
CA GLY A 302 14.24 9.24 41.17
C GLY A 302 14.44 8.13 40.13
N GLY A 303 15.24 7.11 40.45
CA GLY A 303 15.40 5.93 39.59
C GLY A 303 14.10 5.12 39.45
N MET A 304 13.32 4.97 40.51
CA MET A 304 11.99 4.33 40.45
C MET A 304 10.98 5.15 39.65
N ASP A 305 11.05 6.48 39.73
CA ASP A 305 10.23 7.38 38.92
C ASP A 305 10.53 7.22 37.41
N ASP A 306 11.82 7.18 37.04
CA ASP A 306 12.28 6.91 35.66
C ASP A 306 11.77 5.55 35.16
N LEU A 307 11.92 4.50 35.99
CA LEU A 307 11.50 3.14 35.65
C LEU A 307 9.98 3.05 35.48
N TYR A 308 9.21 3.69 36.36
CA TYR A 308 7.75 3.73 36.26
C TYR A 308 7.28 4.41 34.97
N SER A 309 7.88 5.56 34.62
CA SER A 309 7.58 6.26 33.36
C SER A 309 7.92 5.40 32.13
N PHE A 310 9.03 4.65 32.18
CA PHE A 310 9.45 3.76 31.11
C PHE A 310 8.46 2.59 30.91
N ILE A 311 7.98 1.98 32.01
CA ILE A 311 6.96 0.92 31.98
C ILE A 311 5.69 1.39 31.28
N GLY A 312 5.20 2.60 31.57
CA GLY A 312 4.02 3.15 30.89
C GLY A 312 4.21 3.32 29.37
N LYS A 313 5.41 3.72 28.92
CA LYS A 313 5.73 3.77 27.48
C LYS A 313 5.78 2.38 26.87
N PHE A 314 6.36 1.41 27.57
CA PHE A 314 6.49 0.04 27.10
C PHE A 314 5.13 -0.68 27.02
N SER A 315 4.23 -0.44 27.99
CA SER A 315 2.82 -0.87 27.96
C SER A 315 2.10 -0.36 26.70
N LYS A 316 2.29 0.93 26.36
CA LYS A 316 1.72 1.50 25.13
C LYS A 316 2.24 0.80 23.86
N VAL A 317 3.52 0.43 23.82
CA VAL A 317 4.09 -0.31 22.69
C VAL A 317 3.48 -1.70 22.58
N ALA A 318 3.35 -2.42 23.70
CA ALA A 318 2.71 -3.75 23.72
C ALA A 318 1.26 -3.68 23.24
N LYS A 319 0.50 -2.65 23.65
CA LYS A 319 -0.87 -2.43 23.14
C LYS A 319 -0.88 -2.20 21.62
N ASN A 320 -0.02 -1.33 21.10
CA ASN A 320 0.07 -1.09 19.67
C ASN A 320 0.44 -2.36 18.88
N LEU A 321 1.29 -3.24 19.44
CA LEU A 321 1.60 -4.54 18.84
C LEU A 321 0.36 -5.44 18.78
N GLY A 322 -0.49 -5.40 19.80
CA GLY A 322 -1.80 -6.06 19.81
C GLY A 322 -2.68 -5.59 18.65
N ASP A 323 -2.85 -4.27 18.51
CA ASP A 323 -3.66 -3.68 17.44
C ASP A 323 -3.12 -4.05 16.03
N VAL A 324 -1.79 -4.07 15.86
CA VAL A 324 -1.15 -4.49 14.60
C VAL A 324 -1.36 -5.98 14.34
N SER A 325 -1.31 -6.83 15.37
CA SER A 325 -1.57 -8.27 15.24
C SER A 325 -2.98 -8.55 14.78
N GLU A 326 -3.98 -7.81 15.27
CA GLU A 326 -5.38 -7.93 14.85
C GLU A 326 -5.57 -7.52 13.38
N LEU A 327 -4.89 -6.44 12.95
CA LEU A 327 -4.88 -6.01 11.55
C LEU A 327 -4.29 -7.09 10.63
N ILE A 328 -3.16 -7.70 11.02
CA ILE A 328 -2.56 -8.79 10.25
C ILE A 328 -3.52 -9.99 10.17
N ALA A 329 -4.22 -10.32 11.26
CA ALA A 329 -5.21 -11.40 11.26
C ALA A 329 -6.31 -11.17 10.22
N SER A 330 -6.86 -9.95 10.16
CA SER A 330 -7.87 -9.58 9.17
C SER A 330 -7.34 -9.65 7.73
N SER A 331 -6.12 -9.17 7.49
CA SER A 331 -5.51 -9.27 6.14
C SER A 331 -5.27 -10.72 5.72
N VAL A 332 -4.90 -11.61 6.64
CA VAL A 332 -4.73 -13.04 6.35
C VAL A 332 -6.06 -13.69 5.97
N GLU A 333 -7.15 -13.34 6.67
CA GLU A 333 -8.49 -13.82 6.37
C GLU A 333 -8.94 -13.37 4.97
N GLU A 334 -8.70 -12.11 4.61
CA GLU A 334 -9.00 -11.59 3.27
C GLU A 334 -8.21 -12.31 2.17
N VAL A 335 -6.92 -12.62 2.40
CA VAL A 335 -6.12 -13.40 1.45
C VAL A 335 -6.64 -14.83 1.33
N ALA A 336 -7.06 -15.46 2.43
CA ALA A 336 -7.65 -16.80 2.42
C ALA A 336 -8.97 -16.83 1.63
N GLU A 337 -9.85 -15.85 1.85
CA GLU A 337 -11.11 -15.71 1.11
C GLU A 337 -10.85 -15.44 -0.38
N GLY A 338 -9.90 -14.54 -0.69
CA GLY A 338 -9.46 -14.26 -2.06
C GLY A 338 -8.90 -15.50 -2.77
N ALA A 339 -8.12 -16.32 -2.08
CA ALA A 339 -7.61 -17.58 -2.60
C ALA A 339 -8.74 -18.58 -2.91
N GLN A 340 -9.74 -18.68 -2.04
CA GLN A 340 -10.91 -19.54 -2.25
C GLN A 340 -11.75 -19.08 -3.45
N HIS A 341 -11.96 -17.77 -3.58
CA HIS A 341 -12.63 -17.20 -4.75
C HIS A 341 -11.84 -17.45 -6.03
N GLN A 342 -10.53 -17.26 -6.00
CA GLN A 342 -9.66 -17.52 -7.15
C GLN A 342 -9.74 -18.99 -7.58
N ALA A 343 -9.75 -19.93 -6.64
CA ALA A 343 -9.92 -21.35 -6.96
C ALA A 343 -11.25 -21.61 -7.68
N SER A 344 -12.37 -21.08 -7.16
CA SER A 344 -13.69 -21.23 -7.77
C SER A 344 -13.79 -20.62 -9.17
N GLU A 345 -13.26 -19.41 -9.38
CA GLU A 345 -13.25 -18.75 -10.70
C GLU A 345 -12.37 -19.49 -11.70
N THR A 346 -11.28 -20.09 -11.22
CA THR A 346 -10.38 -20.90 -12.03
C THR A 346 -11.07 -22.20 -12.49
N GLU A 347 -11.79 -22.89 -11.60
CA GLU A 347 -12.60 -24.06 -11.96
C GLU A 347 -13.69 -23.72 -12.98
N ALA A 348 -14.39 -22.60 -12.80
CA ALA A 348 -15.39 -22.12 -13.77
C ALA A 348 -14.75 -21.84 -15.14
N SER A 349 -13.58 -21.20 -15.15
CA SER A 349 -12.82 -20.91 -16.38
C SER A 349 -12.41 -22.19 -17.10
N VAL A 350 -11.94 -23.21 -16.38
CA VAL A 350 -11.61 -24.54 -16.95
C VAL A 350 -12.83 -25.13 -17.65
N SER A 351 -14.02 -25.07 -17.04
CA SER A 351 -15.25 -25.59 -17.63
C SER A 351 -15.62 -24.87 -18.93
N ILE A 352 -15.53 -23.54 -18.96
CA ILE A 352 -15.84 -22.73 -20.15
C ILE A 352 -14.84 -23.01 -21.28
N LEU A 353 -13.54 -23.13 -20.96
CA LEU A 353 -12.52 -23.42 -21.96
C LEU A 353 -12.71 -24.82 -22.56
N ALA A 354 -13.06 -25.82 -21.75
CA ALA A 354 -13.35 -27.16 -22.23
C ALA A 354 -14.56 -27.18 -23.19
N GLU A 355 -15.61 -26.40 -22.89
CA GLU A 355 -16.76 -26.24 -23.77
C GLU A 355 -16.37 -25.54 -25.09
N ASN A 356 -15.54 -24.50 -25.04
CA ASN A 356 -15.05 -23.81 -26.23
C ASN A 356 -14.24 -24.74 -27.15
N ILE A 357 -13.37 -25.59 -26.61
CA ILE A 357 -12.62 -26.58 -27.40
C ILE A 357 -13.60 -27.54 -28.11
N LYS A 358 -14.64 -27.99 -27.41
CA LYS A 358 -15.67 -28.85 -28.01
C LYS A 358 -16.37 -28.16 -29.18
N ILE A 359 -16.82 -26.91 -28.98
CA ILE A 359 -17.49 -26.12 -30.03
C ILE A 359 -16.57 -25.91 -31.25
N LEU A 360 -15.29 -25.57 -31.03
CA LEU A 360 -14.33 -25.38 -32.13
C LEU A 360 -14.11 -26.67 -32.93
N ASN A 361 -14.04 -27.83 -32.28
CA ASN A 361 -13.93 -29.12 -32.95
C ASN A 361 -15.19 -29.46 -33.77
N GLU A 362 -16.38 -29.12 -33.24
CA GLU A 362 -17.65 -29.29 -33.98
C GLU A 362 -17.69 -28.40 -35.23
N ILE A 363 -17.32 -27.11 -35.11
CA ILE A 363 -17.25 -26.19 -36.24
C ILE A 363 -16.21 -26.67 -37.26
N SER A 364 -15.01 -27.08 -36.82
CA SER A 364 -13.97 -27.60 -37.71
C SER A 364 -14.46 -28.82 -38.51
N THR A 365 -15.20 -29.72 -37.85
CA THR A 365 -15.80 -30.89 -38.51
C THR A 365 -16.87 -30.47 -39.53
N GLN A 366 -17.72 -29.49 -39.19
CA GLN A 366 -18.73 -28.97 -40.12
C GLN A 366 -18.10 -28.30 -41.35
N GLU A 367 -17.05 -27.50 -41.16
CA GLU A 367 -16.31 -26.86 -42.25
C GLU A 367 -15.68 -27.90 -43.19
N LEU A 368 -15.05 -28.96 -42.65
CA LEU A 368 -14.51 -30.05 -43.46
C LEU A 368 -15.59 -30.78 -44.27
N ASN A 369 -16.77 -31.02 -43.69
CA ASN A 369 -17.91 -31.60 -44.42
C ASN A 369 -18.45 -30.65 -45.49
N GLY A 370 -18.50 -29.35 -45.21
CA GLY A 370 -18.86 -28.31 -46.18
C GLY A 370 -17.90 -28.28 -47.36
N LYS A 371 -16.59 -28.34 -47.10
CA LYS A 371 -15.55 -28.45 -48.13
C LYS A 371 -15.78 -29.65 -49.04
N LYS A 372 -16.02 -30.83 -48.46
CA LYS A 372 -16.27 -32.05 -49.23
C LYS A 372 -17.52 -31.93 -50.10
N SER A 373 -18.60 -31.36 -49.56
CA SER A 373 -19.84 -31.13 -50.32
C SER A 373 -19.62 -30.20 -51.52
N LEU A 374 -18.75 -29.20 -51.38
CA LEU A 374 -18.36 -28.31 -52.48
C LEU A 374 -17.48 -29.01 -53.52
N GLU A 375 -16.57 -29.89 -53.10
CA GLU A 375 -15.76 -30.71 -54.01
C GLU A 375 -16.65 -31.66 -54.84
N ASP A 376 -17.61 -32.33 -54.21
CA ASP A 376 -18.60 -33.19 -54.87
C ASP A 376 -19.46 -32.38 -55.87
N ALA A 377 -19.85 -31.16 -55.52
CA ALA A 377 -20.59 -30.26 -56.41
C ALA A 377 -19.77 -29.83 -57.65
N VAL A 378 -18.46 -29.60 -57.49
CA VAL A 378 -17.57 -29.31 -58.62
C VAL A 378 -17.48 -30.51 -59.55
N GLU A 379 -17.31 -31.72 -59.02
CA GLU A 379 -17.27 -32.95 -59.82
C GLU A 379 -18.56 -33.11 -60.65
N GLN A 380 -19.72 -32.86 -60.04
CA GLN A 380 -21.01 -32.95 -60.72
C GLN A 380 -21.18 -31.88 -61.83
N ILE A 381 -20.66 -30.66 -61.61
CA ILE A 381 -20.65 -29.61 -62.63
C ILE A 381 -19.72 -30.00 -63.80
N GLU A 382 -18.56 -30.59 -63.54
CA GLU A 382 -17.64 -31.04 -64.59
C GLU A 382 -18.24 -32.16 -65.46
N VAL A 383 -18.96 -33.11 -64.85
CA VAL A 383 -19.71 -34.13 -65.58
C VAL A 383 -20.79 -33.48 -66.46
N SER A 384 -21.57 -32.56 -65.89
CA SER A 384 -22.61 -31.83 -66.61
C SER A 384 -22.03 -31.05 -67.79
N PHE A 385 -20.88 -30.40 -67.60
CA PHE A 385 -20.16 -29.67 -68.65
C PHE A 385 -19.79 -30.57 -69.83
N LYS A 386 -19.24 -31.76 -69.58
CA LYS A 386 -18.91 -32.74 -70.64
C LYS A 386 -20.15 -33.18 -71.42
N ASP A 387 -21.29 -33.32 -70.76
CA ASP A 387 -22.53 -33.69 -71.43
C ASP A 387 -23.11 -32.53 -72.26
N LEU A 388 -23.03 -31.29 -71.79
CA LEU A 388 -23.41 -30.11 -72.57
C LEU A 388 -22.54 -29.95 -73.82
N GLU A 389 -21.23 -30.22 -73.72
CA GLU A 389 -20.31 -30.19 -74.86
C GLU A 389 -20.70 -31.23 -75.93
N LYS A 390 -21.07 -32.45 -75.51
CA LYS A 390 -21.60 -33.48 -76.43
C LYS A 390 -22.91 -33.05 -77.10
N VAL A 391 -23.82 -32.43 -76.35
CA VAL A 391 -25.10 -31.94 -76.90
C VAL A 391 -24.86 -30.81 -77.90
N SER A 392 -23.99 -29.85 -77.57
CA SER A 392 -23.58 -28.77 -78.48
C SER A 392 -23.00 -29.32 -79.79
N GLY A 393 -22.10 -30.30 -79.70
CA GLY A 393 -21.56 -31.00 -80.88
C GLY A 393 -22.64 -31.66 -81.74
N LYS A 394 -23.64 -32.31 -81.11
CA LYS A 394 -24.78 -32.89 -81.83
C LYS A 394 -25.67 -31.82 -82.47
N MET A 395 -25.92 -30.69 -81.81
CA MET A 395 -26.72 -29.60 -82.38
C MET A 395 -26.04 -28.99 -83.61
N ASN A 396 -24.71 -28.83 -83.58
CA ASN A 396 -23.94 -28.39 -84.75
C ASN A 396 -24.07 -29.36 -85.93
N LEU A 397 -24.00 -30.68 -85.69
CA LEU A 397 -24.22 -31.69 -86.72
C LEU A 397 -25.64 -31.62 -87.30
N VAL A 398 -26.66 -31.43 -86.45
CA VAL A 398 -28.05 -31.27 -86.89
C VAL A 398 -28.20 -30.00 -87.74
N LYS A 399 -27.61 -28.88 -87.30
CA LYS A 399 -27.58 -27.60 -88.03
C LYS A 399 -26.97 -27.75 -89.43
N GLU A 400 -25.86 -28.49 -89.55
CA GLU A 400 -25.24 -28.83 -90.84
C GLU A 400 -26.19 -29.67 -91.73
N ASN A 401 -26.86 -30.68 -91.16
CA ASN A 401 -27.84 -31.49 -91.88
C ASN A 401 -29.02 -30.66 -92.40
N PHE A 402 -29.59 -29.76 -91.60
CA PHE A 402 -30.66 -28.86 -92.03
C PHE A 402 -30.19 -27.90 -93.14
N SER A 403 -28.93 -27.42 -93.08
CA SER A 403 -28.34 -26.62 -94.17
C SER A 403 -28.32 -27.40 -95.48
N ARG A 404 -27.89 -28.67 -95.46
CA ARG A 404 -27.91 -29.56 -96.64
C ARG A 404 -29.33 -29.83 -97.16
N VAL A 405 -30.31 -30.02 -96.26
CA VAL A 405 -31.72 -30.19 -96.66
C VAL A 405 -32.26 -28.93 -97.33
N ASN A 406 -31.92 -27.75 -96.81
CA ASN A 406 -32.29 -26.47 -97.40
C ASN A 406 -31.70 -26.29 -98.81
N GLU A 407 -30.41 -26.60 -99.00
CA GLU A 407 -29.75 -26.60 -100.31
C GLU A 407 -30.42 -27.58 -101.29
N THR A 408 -30.69 -28.80 -100.84
CA THR A 408 -31.34 -29.84 -101.66
C THR A 408 -32.76 -29.44 -102.04
N GLY A 409 -33.52 -28.85 -101.11
CA GLY A 409 -34.86 -28.33 -101.37
C GLY A 409 -34.88 -27.22 -102.42
N LYS A 410 -33.91 -26.29 -102.36
CA LYS A 410 -33.74 -25.24 -103.38
C LYS A 410 -33.38 -25.79 -104.76
N ASP A 411 -32.48 -26.77 -104.83
CA ASP A 411 -32.13 -27.45 -106.08
C ASP A 411 -33.35 -28.17 -106.68
N LEU A 412 -34.11 -28.89 -105.85
CA LEU A 412 -35.33 -29.57 -106.27
C LEU A 412 -36.39 -28.58 -106.78
N GLY A 413 -36.59 -27.45 -106.11
CA GLY A 413 -37.49 -26.39 -106.56
C GLY A 413 -37.10 -25.82 -107.92
N THR A 414 -35.80 -25.69 -108.21
CA THR A 414 -35.29 -25.28 -109.53
C THR A 414 -35.60 -26.33 -110.59
N LYS A 415 -35.27 -27.60 -110.32
CA LYS A 415 -35.54 -28.72 -111.25
C LYS A 415 -37.02 -28.85 -111.60
N VAL A 416 -37.92 -28.64 -110.64
CA VAL A 416 -39.37 -28.73 -110.89
C VAL A 416 -39.86 -27.56 -111.75
N LYS A 417 -39.30 -26.35 -111.59
CA LYS A 417 -39.59 -25.23 -112.51
C LYS A 417 -39.18 -25.56 -113.95
N ASP A 418 -38.03 -26.22 -114.13
CA ASP A 418 -37.58 -26.67 -115.45
C ASP A 418 -38.58 -27.68 -116.04
N ILE A 419 -39.10 -28.62 -115.23
CA ILE A 419 -40.15 -29.57 -115.66
C ILE A 419 -41.44 -28.85 -116.05
N ILE A 420 -41.90 -27.86 -115.27
CA ILE A 420 -43.09 -27.05 -115.62
C ILE A 420 -42.90 -26.37 -116.98
N SER A 421 -41.71 -25.85 -117.28
CA SER A 421 -41.40 -25.27 -118.60
C SER A 421 -41.50 -26.30 -119.74
N ILE A 422 -41.04 -27.54 -119.51
CA ILE A 422 -41.16 -28.64 -120.48
C ILE A 422 -42.63 -29.01 -120.66
N VAL A 423 -43.38 -29.18 -119.56
CA VAL A 423 -44.80 -29.53 -119.56
C VAL A 423 -45.63 -28.47 -120.29
N GLY A 424 -45.36 -27.17 -120.11
CA GLY A 424 -46.01 -26.10 -120.87
C GLY A 424 -45.69 -26.13 -122.38
N THR A 425 -44.50 -26.61 -122.75
CA THR A 425 -44.17 -26.86 -124.16
C THR A 425 -45.01 -28.02 -124.72
N VAL A 426 -45.20 -29.09 -123.95
CA VAL A 426 -46.06 -30.22 -124.32
C VAL A 426 -47.53 -29.80 -124.42
N GLU A 427 -48.02 -28.94 -123.53
CA GLU A 427 -49.36 -28.35 -123.60
C GLU A 427 -49.57 -27.60 -124.92
N SER A 428 -48.58 -26.78 -125.29
CA SER A 428 -48.60 -26.02 -126.54
C SER A 428 -48.60 -26.93 -127.77
N ILE A 429 -47.84 -28.04 -127.73
CA ILE A 429 -47.84 -29.06 -128.80
C ILE A 429 -49.20 -29.76 -128.88
N ALA A 430 -49.79 -30.13 -127.74
CA ALA A 430 -51.12 -30.76 -127.69
C ALA A 430 -52.19 -29.81 -128.26
N GLU A 431 -52.15 -28.52 -127.92
CA GLU A 431 -53.06 -27.51 -128.47
C GLU A 431 -52.88 -27.30 -129.99
N GLN A 432 -51.64 -27.24 -130.47
CA GLN A 432 -51.35 -27.21 -131.91
C GLN A 432 -51.83 -28.48 -132.62
N THR A 433 -51.65 -29.65 -131.99
CA THR A 433 -52.09 -30.94 -132.53
C THR A 433 -53.61 -31.03 -132.58
N ASN A 434 -54.31 -30.51 -131.56
CA ASN A 434 -55.77 -30.40 -131.54
C ASN A 434 -56.28 -29.48 -132.66
N LEU A 435 -55.62 -28.34 -132.90
CA LEU A 435 -55.94 -27.43 -134.01
C LEU A 435 -55.69 -28.05 -135.38
N LEU A 436 -54.57 -28.78 -135.55
CA LEU A 436 -54.27 -29.52 -136.77
C LEU A 436 -55.28 -30.65 -137.01
N ALA A 437 -55.66 -31.37 -135.96
CA ALA A 437 -56.67 -32.43 -136.01
C ALA A 437 -58.06 -31.87 -136.31
N LEU A 438 -58.43 -30.72 -135.74
CA LEU A 438 -59.68 -30.01 -136.06
C LEU A 438 -59.72 -29.60 -137.53
N ASN A 439 -58.63 -29.02 -138.05
CA ASN A 439 -58.51 -28.69 -139.47
C ASN A 439 -58.59 -29.94 -140.36
N ALA A 440 -57.97 -31.05 -139.95
CA ALA A 440 -58.05 -32.33 -140.66
C ALA A 440 -59.46 -32.96 -140.61
N SER A 441 -60.17 -32.88 -139.49
CA SER A 441 -61.57 -33.33 -139.36
C SER A 441 -62.52 -32.50 -140.23
N ILE A 442 -62.29 -31.18 -140.32
CA ILE A 442 -63.04 -30.28 -141.22
C ILE A 442 -62.80 -30.67 -142.69
N GLU A 443 -61.56 -30.89 -143.11
CA GLU A 443 -61.24 -31.21 -144.50
C GLU A 443 -61.67 -32.64 -144.89
N ALA A 444 -61.64 -33.58 -143.94
CA ALA A 444 -62.20 -34.92 -144.11
C ALA A 444 -63.74 -34.91 -144.28
N ALA A 445 -64.45 -34.03 -143.56
CA ALA A 445 -65.88 -33.80 -143.77
C ALA A 445 -66.19 -33.18 -145.15
N ARG A 446 -65.26 -32.40 -145.70
CA ARG A 446 -65.35 -31.74 -147.01
C ARG A 446 -65.15 -32.70 -148.18
N ALA A 447 -64.37 -33.77 -148.00
CA ALA A 447 -64.10 -34.80 -149.01
C ALA A 447 -65.24 -35.84 -149.19
N GLY A 448 -66.32 -35.76 -148.42
CA GLY A 448 -67.50 -36.63 -148.55
C GLY A 448 -67.20 -38.12 -148.31
N GLU A 449 -67.84 -39.01 -149.07
CA GLU A 449 -67.74 -40.49 -148.89
C GLU A 449 -66.28 -41.03 -148.94
N MET A 450 -65.36 -40.37 -149.66
CA MET A 450 -63.95 -40.77 -149.74
C MET A 450 -63.13 -40.40 -148.49
N GLY A 451 -63.63 -39.49 -147.64
CA GLY A 451 -62.95 -38.97 -146.45
C GLY A 451 -63.29 -39.68 -145.13
N ARG A 452 -64.24 -40.63 -145.14
CA ARG A 452 -64.76 -41.30 -143.92
C ARG A 452 -63.67 -41.95 -143.05
N GLY A 453 -62.71 -42.65 -143.65
CA GLY A 453 -61.60 -43.27 -142.91
C GLY A 453 -60.64 -42.23 -142.29
N PHE A 454 -60.45 -41.09 -142.96
CA PHE A 454 -59.57 -40.02 -142.51
C PHE A 454 -60.22 -39.18 -141.39
N SER A 455 -61.54 -39.00 -141.45
CA SER A 455 -62.34 -38.32 -140.43
C SER A 455 -62.27 -39.04 -139.07
N VAL A 456 -62.32 -40.37 -139.08
CA VAL A 456 -62.15 -41.18 -137.85
C VAL A 456 -60.76 -41.00 -137.25
N VAL A 457 -59.70 -40.99 -138.07
CA VAL A 457 -58.32 -40.78 -137.57
C VAL A 457 -58.12 -39.36 -137.06
N ALA A 458 -58.65 -38.34 -137.75
CA ALA A 458 -58.55 -36.95 -137.31
C ALA A 458 -59.30 -36.71 -135.99
N GLU A 459 -60.48 -37.31 -135.81
CA GLU A 459 -61.23 -37.24 -134.55
C GLU A 459 -60.52 -37.99 -133.41
N GLU A 460 -59.87 -39.13 -133.69
CA GLU A 460 -59.07 -39.84 -132.70
C GLU A 460 -57.79 -39.06 -132.30
N ILE A 461 -57.15 -38.36 -133.24
CA ILE A 461 -56.02 -37.46 -132.94
C ILE A 461 -56.50 -36.24 -132.15
N ARG A 462 -57.67 -35.68 -132.48
CA ARG A 462 -58.30 -34.57 -131.75
C ARG A 462 -58.54 -34.96 -130.31
N LYS A 463 -59.16 -36.12 -130.11
CA LYS A 463 -59.40 -36.70 -128.79
C LYS A 463 -58.11 -36.98 -128.03
N LEU A 464 -57.09 -37.56 -128.67
CA LEU A 464 -55.78 -37.80 -128.05
C LEU A 464 -55.07 -36.50 -127.64
N ALA A 465 -55.21 -35.43 -128.44
CA ALA A 465 -54.66 -34.11 -128.14
C ALA A 465 -55.42 -33.42 -126.99
N GLU A 466 -56.75 -33.59 -126.92
CA GLU A 466 -57.61 -33.10 -125.83
C GLU A 466 -57.30 -33.84 -124.51
N ASP A 467 -57.20 -35.19 -124.55
CA ASP A 467 -56.78 -36.04 -123.43
C ASP A 467 -55.34 -35.68 -122.98
N SER A 468 -54.44 -35.40 -123.93
CA SER A 468 -53.06 -34.96 -123.63
C SER A 468 -53.04 -33.59 -122.95
N LYS A 469 -53.90 -32.66 -123.37
CA LYS A 469 -54.03 -31.33 -122.75
C LYS A 469 -54.57 -31.45 -121.32
N GLU A 470 -55.57 -32.29 -121.09
CA GLU A 470 -56.12 -32.55 -119.76
C GLU A 470 -55.07 -33.22 -118.83
N ALA A 471 -54.33 -34.20 -119.35
CA ALA A 471 -53.24 -34.84 -118.60
C ALA A 471 -52.12 -33.85 -118.24
N VAL A 472 -51.73 -32.98 -119.18
CA VAL A 472 -50.72 -31.94 -118.97
C VAL A 472 -51.20 -30.89 -117.96
N SER A 473 -52.46 -30.46 -118.02
CA SER A 473 -53.06 -29.55 -117.03
C SER A 473 -53.05 -30.15 -115.62
N THR A 474 -53.34 -31.44 -115.50
CA THR A 474 -53.26 -32.19 -114.24
C THR A 474 -51.81 -32.26 -113.73
N ILE A 475 -50.84 -32.53 -114.61
CA ILE A 475 -49.41 -32.51 -114.27
C ILE A 475 -48.97 -31.12 -113.80
N ASN A 476 -49.37 -30.05 -114.50
CA ASN A 476 -49.06 -28.67 -114.11
C ASN A 476 -49.63 -28.33 -112.73
N THR A 477 -50.87 -28.75 -112.44
CA THR A 477 -51.48 -28.57 -111.11
C THR A 477 -50.65 -29.29 -110.03
N ASN A 478 -50.34 -30.57 -110.24
CA ASN A 478 -49.55 -31.37 -109.30
C ASN A 478 -48.12 -30.82 -109.10
N LEU A 479 -47.45 -30.32 -110.14
CA LEU A 479 -46.12 -29.73 -110.04
C LEU A 479 -46.14 -28.38 -109.30
N ASN A 480 -47.18 -27.57 -109.49
CA ASN A 480 -47.36 -26.33 -108.73
C ASN A 480 -47.62 -26.63 -107.24
N GLU A 481 -48.47 -27.61 -106.92
CA GLU A 481 -48.67 -28.10 -105.56
C GLU A 481 -47.36 -28.64 -104.95
N PHE A 482 -46.56 -29.36 -105.75
CA PHE A 482 -45.25 -29.85 -105.33
C PHE A 482 -44.27 -28.72 -105.02
N ILE A 483 -44.19 -27.67 -105.86
CA ILE A 483 -43.35 -26.49 -105.59
C ILE A 483 -43.80 -25.78 -104.32
N LEU A 484 -45.11 -25.61 -104.10
CA LEU A 484 -45.64 -25.03 -102.87
C LEU A 484 -45.22 -25.87 -101.66
N GLY A 485 -45.31 -27.20 -101.75
CA GLY A 485 -44.82 -28.12 -100.71
C GLY A 485 -43.32 -28.03 -100.45
N VAL A 486 -42.49 -27.92 -101.50
CA VAL A 486 -41.03 -27.75 -101.36
C VAL A 486 -40.69 -26.40 -100.71
N ASN A 487 -41.35 -25.32 -101.10
CA ASN A 487 -41.14 -24.00 -100.50
C ASN A 487 -41.56 -23.96 -99.02
N ASP A 488 -42.70 -24.57 -98.68
CA ASP A 488 -43.14 -24.72 -97.28
C ASP A 488 -42.14 -25.54 -96.45
N MET A 489 -41.64 -26.65 -97.00
CA MET A 489 -40.59 -27.46 -96.36
C MET A 489 -39.31 -26.64 -96.12
N VAL A 490 -38.84 -25.89 -97.12
CA VAL A 490 -37.65 -25.03 -97.02
C VAL A 490 -37.84 -23.94 -95.97
N SER A 491 -39.02 -23.30 -95.91
CA SER A 491 -39.34 -22.30 -94.90
C SER A 491 -39.28 -22.91 -93.49
N LYS A 492 -39.96 -24.04 -93.27
CA LYS A 492 -39.97 -24.75 -91.98
C LYS A 492 -38.57 -25.19 -91.56
N VAL A 493 -37.74 -25.67 -92.50
CA VAL A 493 -36.33 -26.01 -92.27
C VAL A 493 -35.51 -24.80 -91.84
N ASN A 494 -35.74 -23.63 -92.46
CA ASN A 494 -35.05 -22.40 -92.10
C ASN A 494 -35.45 -21.89 -90.70
N ASP A 495 -36.74 -21.98 -90.34
CA ASP A 495 -37.21 -21.65 -89.00
C ASP A 495 -36.57 -22.57 -87.95
N GLN A 496 -36.53 -23.89 -88.21
CA GLN A 496 -35.86 -24.85 -87.32
C GLN A 496 -34.35 -24.61 -87.20
N TYR A 497 -33.71 -24.14 -88.27
CA TYR A 497 -32.30 -23.74 -88.22
C TYR A 497 -32.09 -22.53 -87.29
N GLY A 498 -32.99 -21.55 -87.31
CA GLY A 498 -32.97 -20.41 -86.40
C GLY A 498 -33.10 -20.82 -84.93
N GLU A 499 -34.03 -21.73 -84.62
CA GLU A 499 -34.21 -22.30 -83.28
C GLU A 499 -32.96 -23.08 -82.82
N LEU A 500 -32.32 -23.85 -83.70
CA LEU A 500 -31.08 -24.55 -83.40
C LEU A 500 -29.90 -23.60 -83.13
N ASP A 501 -29.80 -22.49 -83.87
CA ASP A 501 -28.76 -21.47 -83.64
C ASP A 501 -28.93 -20.79 -82.27
N ALA A 502 -30.18 -20.44 -81.92
CA ALA A 502 -30.51 -19.90 -80.61
C ALA A 502 -30.23 -20.90 -79.48
N GLY A 503 -30.56 -22.18 -79.69
CA GLY A 503 -30.27 -23.26 -78.75
C GLY A 503 -28.75 -23.48 -78.55
N THR A 504 -27.97 -23.38 -79.62
CA THR A 504 -26.49 -23.51 -79.55
C THR A 504 -25.87 -22.36 -78.76
N LYS A 505 -26.29 -21.10 -79.01
CA LYS A 505 -25.84 -19.92 -78.23
C LYS A 505 -26.22 -20.03 -76.76
N THR A 506 -27.42 -20.55 -76.46
CA THR A 506 -27.85 -20.80 -75.08
C THR A 506 -26.91 -21.80 -74.40
N MET A 507 -26.51 -22.87 -75.10
CA MET A 507 -25.58 -23.87 -74.59
C MET A 507 -24.19 -23.28 -74.30
N GLU A 508 -23.68 -22.42 -75.18
CA GLU A 508 -22.40 -21.70 -74.97
C GLU A 508 -22.45 -20.82 -73.71
N ASN A 509 -23.56 -20.11 -73.49
CA ASN A 509 -23.75 -19.29 -72.29
C ASN A 509 -23.78 -20.15 -71.01
N VAL A 510 -24.54 -21.25 -70.99
CA VAL A 510 -24.60 -22.18 -69.84
C VAL A 510 -23.21 -22.77 -69.54
N THR A 511 -22.44 -23.06 -70.58
CA THR A 511 -21.07 -23.57 -70.49
C THR A 511 -20.14 -22.54 -69.82
N ALA A 512 -20.23 -21.27 -70.22
CA ALA A 512 -19.47 -20.17 -69.62
C ALA A 512 -19.86 -19.89 -68.15
N GLU A 513 -21.17 -19.94 -67.85
CA GLU A 513 -21.69 -19.78 -66.49
C GLU A 513 -21.25 -20.93 -65.58
N SER A 514 -21.28 -22.17 -66.05
CA SER A 514 -20.82 -23.36 -65.30
C SER A 514 -19.34 -23.27 -64.93
N LYS A 515 -18.50 -22.78 -65.85
CA LYS A 515 -17.07 -22.51 -65.58
C LYS A 515 -16.88 -21.43 -64.51
N THR A 516 -17.73 -20.41 -64.53
CA THR A 516 -17.71 -19.33 -63.53
C THR A 516 -18.18 -19.84 -62.16
N ALA A 517 -19.22 -20.67 -62.11
CA ALA A 517 -19.70 -21.32 -60.89
C ALA A 517 -18.60 -22.19 -60.26
N THR A 518 -17.91 -23.01 -61.06
CA THR A 518 -16.78 -23.85 -60.61
C THR A 518 -15.67 -23.01 -59.96
N LYS A 519 -15.27 -21.91 -60.59
CA LYS A 519 -14.26 -20.98 -60.01
C LYS A 519 -14.71 -20.39 -58.67
N ARG A 520 -15.99 -20.01 -58.55
CA ARG A 520 -16.54 -19.48 -57.30
C ARG A 520 -16.55 -20.54 -56.21
N ILE A 521 -16.94 -21.77 -56.53
CA ILE A 521 -16.93 -22.89 -55.58
C ILE A 521 -15.50 -23.19 -55.09
N HIS A 522 -14.51 -23.22 -55.99
CA HIS A 522 -13.11 -23.36 -55.58
C HIS A 522 -12.63 -22.25 -54.65
N ALA A 523 -13.03 -21.00 -54.91
CA ALA A 523 -12.70 -19.89 -54.02
C ALA A 523 -13.29 -20.09 -52.62
N VAL A 524 -14.55 -20.54 -52.52
CA VAL A 524 -15.20 -20.84 -51.24
C VAL A 524 -14.50 -22.02 -50.53
N SER A 525 -14.18 -23.09 -51.26
CA SER A 525 -13.43 -24.25 -50.71
C SER A 525 -12.05 -23.83 -50.17
N GLY A 526 -11.36 -22.91 -50.85
CA GLY A 526 -10.12 -22.31 -50.37
C GLY A 526 -10.31 -21.53 -49.05
N SER A 527 -11.36 -20.71 -48.95
CA SER A 527 -11.69 -19.99 -47.72
C SER A 527 -12.01 -20.94 -46.55
N ILE A 528 -12.72 -22.03 -46.80
CA ILE A 528 -13.01 -23.06 -45.77
C ILE A 528 -11.72 -23.70 -45.25
N ALA A 529 -10.75 -23.97 -46.12
CA ALA A 529 -9.45 -24.49 -45.72
C ALA A 529 -8.67 -23.49 -44.84
N GLU A 530 -8.74 -22.20 -45.18
CA GLU A 530 -8.13 -21.14 -44.36
C GLU A 530 -8.81 -21.01 -42.98
N ILE A 531 -10.15 -21.06 -42.94
CA ILE A 531 -10.92 -21.08 -41.68
C ILE A 531 -10.54 -22.30 -40.83
N SER A 532 -10.45 -23.49 -41.43
CA SER A 532 -10.05 -24.71 -40.73
C SER A 532 -8.67 -24.59 -40.08
N ASN A 533 -7.70 -23.99 -40.79
CA ASN A 533 -6.37 -23.72 -40.23
C ASN A 533 -6.44 -22.72 -39.07
N LYS A 534 -7.22 -21.64 -39.20
CA LYS A 534 -7.41 -20.66 -38.12
C LYS A 534 -8.05 -21.28 -36.88
N LEU A 535 -9.06 -22.14 -37.05
CA LEU A 535 -9.69 -22.88 -35.96
C LEU A 535 -8.67 -23.77 -35.23
N SER A 536 -7.83 -24.50 -35.97
CA SER A 536 -6.77 -25.32 -35.36
C SER A 536 -5.78 -24.49 -34.55
N MET A 537 -5.35 -23.32 -35.06
CA MET A 537 -4.49 -22.41 -34.31
C MET A 537 -5.16 -21.85 -33.06
N GLU A 538 -6.47 -21.59 -33.12
CA GLU A 538 -7.21 -21.08 -31.97
C GLU A 538 -7.38 -22.13 -30.87
N THR A 539 -7.63 -23.40 -31.24
CA THR A 539 -7.63 -24.53 -30.30
C THR A 539 -6.30 -24.63 -29.56
N GLU A 540 -5.17 -24.48 -30.26
CA GLU A 540 -3.84 -24.53 -29.64
C GLU A 540 -3.62 -23.38 -28.63
N LYS A 541 -4.07 -22.16 -28.97
CA LYS A 541 -4.00 -21.04 -28.01
C LYS A 541 -4.88 -21.28 -26.78
N ILE A 542 -6.07 -21.85 -26.95
CA ILE A 542 -6.95 -22.19 -25.83
C ILE A 542 -6.29 -23.23 -24.92
N ASN A 543 -5.60 -24.22 -25.47
CA ASN A 543 -4.81 -25.17 -24.66
C ASN A 543 -3.71 -24.46 -23.84
N GLN A 544 -3.03 -23.46 -24.41
CA GLN A 544 -2.06 -22.67 -23.66
C GLN A 544 -2.70 -21.84 -22.53
N VAL A 545 -3.92 -21.31 -22.76
CA VAL A 545 -4.68 -20.64 -21.70
C VAL A 545 -5.08 -21.63 -20.61
N PHE A 546 -5.49 -22.84 -20.98
CA PHE A 546 -5.84 -23.91 -20.05
C PHE A 546 -4.68 -24.24 -19.09
N ASP A 547 -3.45 -24.35 -19.59
CA ASP A 547 -2.26 -24.55 -18.76
C ASP A 547 -2.01 -23.38 -17.78
N ASN A 548 -2.27 -22.15 -18.20
CA ASN A 548 -2.12 -20.97 -17.34
C ASN A 548 -3.19 -20.94 -16.25
N VAL A 549 -4.42 -21.32 -16.57
CA VAL A 549 -5.51 -21.46 -15.60
C VAL A 549 -5.19 -22.56 -14.57
N HIS A 550 -4.61 -23.68 -14.98
CA HIS A 550 -4.12 -24.70 -14.03
C HIS A 550 -3.03 -24.17 -13.08
N LYS A 551 -2.10 -23.34 -13.58
CA LYS A 551 -1.10 -22.70 -12.71
C LYS A 551 -1.76 -21.74 -11.73
N LEU A 552 -2.81 -21.02 -12.13
CA LEU A 552 -3.58 -20.16 -11.23
C LEU A 552 -4.30 -20.93 -10.13
N ALA A 553 -4.78 -22.15 -10.42
CA ALA A 553 -5.36 -23.04 -9.40
C ALA A 553 -4.32 -23.43 -8.36
N ALA A 554 -3.12 -23.84 -8.80
CA ALA A 554 -2.03 -24.21 -7.91
C ALA A 554 -1.59 -23.02 -7.01
N ILE A 555 -1.55 -21.81 -7.56
CA ILE A 555 -1.27 -20.58 -6.79
C ILE A 555 -2.38 -20.32 -5.76
N ALA A 556 -3.64 -20.54 -6.12
CA ALA A 556 -4.76 -20.37 -5.19
C ALA A 556 -4.67 -21.37 -4.02
N GLU A 557 -4.31 -22.64 -4.28
CA GLU A 557 -4.07 -23.63 -3.24
C GLU A 557 -2.90 -23.25 -2.33
N GLU A 558 -1.77 -22.81 -2.91
CA GLU A 558 -0.58 -22.36 -2.16
C GLU A 558 -0.90 -21.15 -1.27
N ASN A 559 -1.65 -20.19 -1.80
CA ASN A 559 -2.10 -19.02 -1.04
C ASN A 559 -3.01 -19.43 0.12
N SER A 560 -3.94 -20.36 -0.10
CA SER A 560 -4.83 -20.87 0.95
C SER A 560 -4.03 -21.55 2.08
N ALA A 561 -3.07 -22.41 1.73
CA ALA A 561 -2.20 -23.07 2.70
C ALA A 561 -1.32 -22.05 3.47
N SER A 562 -0.75 -21.08 2.77
CA SER A 562 0.07 -20.01 3.36
C SER A 562 -0.75 -19.13 4.32
N SER A 563 -1.99 -18.81 3.97
CA SER A 563 -2.89 -18.07 4.86
C SER A 563 -3.26 -18.86 6.11
N GLN A 564 -3.46 -20.17 6.01
CA GLN A 564 -3.70 -21.03 7.18
C GLN A 564 -2.48 -21.04 8.13
N GLU A 565 -1.28 -21.16 7.58
CA GLU A 565 -0.04 -21.09 8.37
C GLU A 565 0.14 -19.71 9.02
N MET A 566 -0.11 -18.64 8.26
CA MET A 566 0.00 -17.28 8.78
C MET A 566 -1.05 -17.03 9.88
N SER A 567 -2.26 -17.55 9.75
CA SER A 567 -3.31 -17.46 10.78
C SER A 567 -2.89 -18.12 12.10
N ALA A 568 -2.26 -19.30 12.02
CA ALA A 568 -1.70 -19.97 13.19
C ALA A 568 -0.58 -19.13 13.85
N ASN A 569 0.31 -18.55 13.04
CA ASN A 569 1.39 -17.68 13.53
C ASN A 569 0.85 -16.41 14.19
N VAL A 570 -0.17 -15.77 13.60
CA VAL A 570 -0.83 -14.58 14.18
C VAL A 570 -1.47 -14.92 15.51
N THR A 571 -2.14 -16.08 15.61
CA THR A 571 -2.72 -16.55 16.88
C THR A 571 -1.64 -16.75 17.94
N SER A 572 -0.49 -17.35 17.59
CA SER A 572 0.63 -17.49 18.51
C SER A 572 1.21 -16.13 18.93
N PHE A 573 1.33 -15.20 17.98
CA PHE A 573 1.87 -13.86 18.24
C PHE A 573 0.96 -13.06 19.18
N ALA A 574 -0.35 -13.15 18.98
CA ALA A 574 -1.34 -12.57 19.89
C ALA A 574 -1.21 -13.13 21.32
N GLY A 575 -0.97 -14.44 21.45
CA GLY A 575 -0.69 -15.07 22.74
C GLY A 575 0.58 -14.53 23.42
N GLU A 576 1.66 -14.32 22.67
CA GLU A 576 2.90 -13.74 23.21
C GLU A 576 2.74 -12.26 23.58
N ILE A 577 1.98 -11.47 22.82
CA ILE A 577 1.64 -10.09 23.17
C ILE A 577 0.82 -10.04 24.48
N SER A 578 -0.12 -10.98 24.66
CA SER A 578 -0.90 -11.09 25.88
C SER A 578 0.00 -11.36 27.09
N LYS A 579 0.91 -12.34 27.00
CA LYS A 579 1.91 -12.61 28.05
C LYS A 579 2.84 -11.41 28.30
N LEU A 580 3.26 -10.72 27.25
CA LEU A 580 4.08 -9.52 27.38
C LEU A 580 3.34 -8.44 28.18
N THR A 581 2.07 -8.21 27.88
CA THR A 581 1.24 -7.23 28.59
C THR A 581 1.07 -7.61 30.06
N GLU A 582 0.83 -8.89 30.35
CA GLU A 582 0.74 -9.39 31.73
C GLU A 582 2.05 -9.17 32.50
N ASN A 583 3.20 -9.49 31.90
CA ASN A 583 4.51 -9.25 32.50
C ASN A 583 4.79 -7.76 32.76
N ILE A 584 4.30 -6.88 31.89
CA ILE A 584 4.40 -5.43 32.06
C ILE A 584 3.57 -4.97 33.26
N ASP A 585 2.35 -5.48 33.40
CA ASP A 585 1.46 -5.19 34.54
C ASP A 585 2.07 -5.69 35.86
N GLU A 586 2.69 -6.87 35.87
CA GLU A 586 3.43 -7.37 37.04
C GLU A 586 4.61 -6.47 37.39
N LEU A 587 5.41 -6.08 36.39
CA LEU A 587 6.53 -5.18 36.58
C LEU A 587 6.06 -3.82 37.12
N GLU A 588 4.95 -3.29 36.62
CA GLU A 588 4.34 -2.05 37.13
C GLU A 588 4.00 -2.17 38.62
N LYS A 589 3.35 -3.28 39.03
CA LYS A 589 3.01 -3.54 40.44
C LYS A 589 4.26 -3.58 41.33
N VAL A 590 5.33 -4.25 40.88
CA VAL A 590 6.60 -4.33 41.63
C VAL A 590 7.23 -2.96 41.79
N VAL A 591 7.28 -2.16 40.72
CA VAL A 591 7.86 -0.81 40.77
C VAL A 591 7.02 0.13 41.63
N LEU A 592 5.69 0.05 41.57
CA LEU A 592 4.79 0.79 42.46
C LEU A 592 5.00 0.41 43.92
N PHE A 593 5.15 -0.87 44.22
CA PHE A 593 5.46 -1.35 45.56
C PHE A 593 6.80 -0.75 46.07
N LEU A 594 7.88 -0.86 45.29
CA LEU A 594 9.19 -0.29 45.66
C LEU A 594 9.14 1.22 45.84
N LYS A 595 8.42 1.93 44.95
CA LYS A 595 8.20 3.37 45.06
C LYS A 595 7.47 3.75 46.35
N ASN A 596 6.47 2.97 46.76
CA ASN A 596 5.74 3.17 48.02
C ASN A 596 6.60 2.84 49.24
N GLU A 597 7.46 1.83 49.19
CA GLU A 597 8.42 1.55 50.27
C GLU A 597 9.43 2.68 50.43
N LEU A 598 9.94 3.22 49.32
CA LEU A 598 10.82 4.38 49.35
C LEU A 598 10.11 5.65 49.86
N LYS A 599 8.78 5.77 49.69
CA LYS A 599 7.98 6.87 50.25
C LYS A 599 7.96 6.92 51.78
N ARG A 600 8.26 5.82 52.45
CA ARG A 600 8.31 5.75 53.93
C ARG A 600 9.46 6.59 54.52
N TYR A 601 10.52 6.81 53.76
CA TYR A 601 11.65 7.66 54.18
C TYR A 601 11.30 9.12 54.01
N LYS A 602 11.21 9.90 55.08
CA LYS A 602 10.93 11.34 54.95
C LYS A 602 12.24 12.07 54.67
N LEU A 603 12.39 12.59 53.45
CA LEU A 603 13.63 13.20 52.93
C LEU A 603 13.67 14.72 53.10
#